data_AF-A0A3B9L6Y8-F1
#
_entry.id   AF-A0A3B9L6Y8-F1
#
_cell.length_a   1.000
_cell.length_b   1.000
_cell.length_c   1.000
_cell.angle_alpha   90.00
_cell.angle_beta   90.00
_cell.angle_gamma   90.00
#
_symmetry.space_group_name_H-M   'P 1'
#
loop_
_entity.id
_entity.type
_entity.pdbx_description
1 polymer ?
#
loop_
_entity_poly.entity_id
_entity_poly.type
_entity_poly.pdbx_seq_one_letter_code
_entity_poly.pdbx_strand_id
1 'polypeptide(L)'
;IALCGVLLNRVPGSLVPQEDQGYVITLIIMPDGAALSRTEKTTENIRQAIAPDEAVEFEFAIAGLDFIGGGNKTRAGTMFVRLKD
;
A
#
# COMPACT_ATOMS: atom_id res chain seq x y z
N ILE A 1 -21.88 -25.32 -28.77
CA ILE A 1 -21.93 -23.86 -29.02
C ILE A 1 -22.71 -23.14 -27.91
N ALA A 2 -23.98 -23.46 -27.66
CA ALA A 2 -24.77 -22.81 -26.60
C ALA A 2 -24.13 -22.91 -25.19
N LEU A 3 -23.63 -24.10 -24.82
CA LEU A 3 -22.94 -24.31 -23.54
C LEU A 3 -21.66 -23.45 -23.42
N CYS A 4 -20.87 -23.34 -24.48
CA CYS A 4 -19.67 -22.51 -24.50
C CYS A 4 -20.01 -21.01 -24.32
N GLY A 5 -21.11 -20.54 -24.94
CA GLY A 5 -21.58 -19.17 -24.77
C GLY A 5 -22.05 -18.86 -23.35
N VAL A 6 -22.71 -19.82 -22.68
CA VAL A 6 -23.10 -19.69 -21.26
C VAL A 6 -21.89 -19.63 -20.35
N LEU A 7 -20.86 -20.46 -20.61
CA LEU A 7 -19.63 -20.46 -19.83
C LEU A 7 -18.83 -19.16 -20.01
N LEU A 8 -18.71 -18.66 -21.24
CA LEU A 8 -17.99 -17.41 -21.52
C LEU A 8 -18.64 -16.21 -20.83
N ASN A 9 -19.98 -16.13 -20.82
CA ASN A 9 -20.72 -15.07 -20.09
C ASN A 9 -20.62 -15.17 -18.56
N ARG A 10 -20.22 -16.33 -18.02
CA ARG A 10 -19.99 -16.50 -16.57
C ARG A 10 -18.58 -16.14 -16.13
N VAL A 11 -17.61 -16.14 -17.05
CA VAL A 11 -16.23 -15.77 -16.71
C VAL A 11 -16.16 -14.26 -16.51
N PRO A 12 -15.74 -13.77 -15.33
CA PRO A 12 -15.57 -12.34 -15.12
C PRO A 12 -14.44 -11.81 -16.00
N GLY A 13 -14.70 -10.70 -16.69
CA GLY A 13 -13.67 -10.00 -17.46
C GLY A 13 -12.72 -9.23 -16.54
N SER A 14 -11.48 -9.10 -16.96
CA SER A 14 -10.49 -8.15 -16.43
C SER A 14 -9.67 -7.60 -17.60
N LEU A 15 -9.07 -6.43 -17.44
CA LEU A 15 -8.14 -5.90 -18.45
C LEU A 15 -6.82 -6.71 -18.41
N VAL A 16 -6.17 -6.71 -17.25
CA VAL A 16 -4.94 -7.46 -16.95
C VAL A 16 -5.01 -7.88 -15.46
N PRO A 17 -4.63 -9.12 -15.10
CA PRO A 17 -4.56 -9.54 -13.71
C PRO A 17 -3.51 -8.73 -12.93
N GLN A 18 -3.75 -8.51 -11.65
CA GLN A 18 -2.73 -7.94 -10.77
C GLN A 18 -1.62 -8.98 -10.58
N GLU A 19 -0.38 -8.56 -10.79
CA GLU A 19 0.80 -9.39 -10.61
C GLU A 19 1.53 -8.99 -9.34
N ASP A 20 2.25 -9.94 -8.75
CA ASP A 20 3.20 -9.63 -7.68
C ASP A 20 4.37 -8.84 -8.28
N GLN A 21 4.56 -7.62 -7.79
CA GLN A 21 5.65 -6.74 -8.20
C GLN A 21 6.84 -6.78 -7.25
N GLY A 22 6.75 -7.59 -6.18
CA GLY A 22 7.77 -7.68 -5.14
C GLY A 22 7.78 -6.51 -4.17
N TYR A 23 6.76 -5.65 -4.15
CA TYR A 23 6.66 -4.55 -3.19
C TYR A 23 5.21 -4.19 -2.83
N VAL A 24 5.06 -3.57 -1.67
CA VAL A 24 3.80 -3.01 -1.18
C VAL A 24 4.01 -1.54 -0.82
N ILE A 25 3.11 -0.68 -1.29
CA ILE A 25 3.07 0.74 -0.91
C ILE A 25 1.96 0.92 0.11
N THR A 26 2.31 1.44 1.27
CA THR A 26 1.37 1.67 2.39
C THR A 26 1.13 3.16 2.56
N LEU A 27 -0.14 3.53 2.74
CA LEU A 27 -0.58 4.90 2.99
C LEU A 27 -1.02 5.03 4.45
N ILE A 28 -0.41 5.96 5.17
CA ILE A 28 -0.74 6.30 6.54
C ILE A 28 -1.56 7.59 6.52
N ILE A 29 -2.82 7.50 6.93
CA ILE A 29 -3.74 8.64 6.93
C ILE A 29 -4.24 8.88 8.35
N MET A 30 -3.75 9.97 8.94
CA MET A 30 -4.19 10.44 10.26
C MET A 30 -5.43 11.36 10.11
N PRO A 31 -6.22 11.54 11.19
CA PRO A 31 -7.28 12.54 11.22
C PRO A 31 -6.81 13.95 10.84
N ASP A 32 -7.72 14.75 10.30
CA ASP A 32 -7.45 16.14 9.96
C ASP A 32 -6.92 16.94 11.17
N GLY A 33 -5.99 17.86 10.91
CA GLY A 33 -5.33 18.64 11.96
C GLY A 33 -4.26 17.88 12.75
N ALA A 34 -3.92 16.64 12.39
CA ALA A 34 -2.79 15.95 12.99
C ALA A 34 -1.46 16.70 12.72
N ALA A 35 -0.75 17.02 13.80
CA ALA A 35 0.61 17.54 13.73
C ALA A 35 1.55 16.49 13.14
N LEU A 36 2.58 16.94 12.42
CA LEU A 36 3.55 16.05 11.76
C LEU A 36 4.19 15.07 12.74
N SER A 37 4.55 15.51 13.95
CA SER A 37 5.12 14.66 14.99
C SER A 37 4.23 13.49 15.42
N ARG A 38 2.90 13.66 15.38
CA ARG A 38 1.94 12.58 15.68
C ARG A 38 1.89 11.56 14.55
N THR A 39 1.96 12.05 13.31
CA THR A 39 2.05 11.22 12.11
C THR A 39 3.36 10.46 12.08
N GLU A 40 4.50 11.11 12.34
CA GLU A 40 5.82 10.47 12.47
C GLU A 40 5.80 9.32 13.47
N LYS A 41 5.30 9.56 14.69
CA LYS A 41 5.19 8.51 15.72
C LYS A 41 4.34 7.33 15.25
N THR A 42 3.23 7.60 14.58
CA THR A 42 2.32 6.54 14.10
C THR A 42 2.95 5.75 12.95
N THR A 43 3.55 6.45 11.99
CA THR A 43 4.27 5.88 10.86
C THR A 43 5.43 5.00 11.33
N GLU A 44 6.22 5.46 12.31
CA GLU A 44 7.33 4.68 12.86
C GLU A 44 6.84 3.43 13.61
N ASN A 45 5.76 3.53 14.37
CA ASN A 45 5.15 2.35 15.00
C ASN A 45 4.70 1.30 13.96
N ILE A 46 4.13 1.74 12.84
CA ILE A 46 3.73 0.86 11.74
C ILE A 46 4.96 0.23 11.09
N ARG A 47 5.99 1.02 10.81
CA ARG A 47 7.25 0.53 10.23
C ARG A 47 7.87 -0.55 11.13
N GLN A 48 7.97 -0.30 12.43
CA GLN A 48 8.51 -1.26 13.41
C GLN A 48 7.66 -2.53 13.54
N ALA A 49 6.35 -2.43 13.35
CA ALA A 49 5.47 -3.60 13.39
C ALA A 49 5.62 -4.50 12.15
N ILE A 50 6.01 -3.93 11.01
CA ILE A 50 6.18 -4.64 9.73
C ILE A 50 7.61 -5.15 9.52
N ALA A 51 8.60 -4.42 10.03
CA ALA A 51 10.02 -4.77 9.95
C ALA A 51 10.40 -6.23 10.31
N PRO A 52 9.80 -6.88 11.33
CA PRO A 52 10.17 -8.25 11.70
C PRO A 52 9.52 -9.34 10.82
N ASP A 53 8.64 -9.00 9.88
CA ASP A 53 8.00 -9.98 9.01
C ASP A 53 9.02 -10.65 8.08
N GLU A 54 9.00 -11.99 8.01
CA GLU A 54 9.95 -12.76 7.23
C GLU A 54 9.85 -12.49 5.72
N ALA A 55 8.71 -12.03 5.22
CA ALA A 55 8.53 -11.67 3.82
C ALA A 55 9.17 -10.32 3.46
N VAL A 56 9.51 -9.48 4.44
CA VAL A 56 10.06 -8.13 4.20
C VAL A 56 11.57 -8.21 3.97
N GLU A 57 12.02 -7.68 2.84
CA GLU A 57 13.45 -7.51 2.52
C GLU A 57 13.96 -6.17 3.03
N PHE A 58 13.23 -5.09 2.74
CA PHE A 58 13.57 -3.74 3.16
C PHE A 58 12.33 -2.85 3.22
N GLU A 59 12.21 -2.03 4.26
CA GLU A 59 11.14 -1.06 4.40
C GLU A 59 11.65 0.33 4.81
N PHE A 60 10.99 1.37 4.29
CA PHE A 60 11.22 2.74 4.72
C PHE A 60 9.95 3.56 4.65
N ALA A 61 9.84 4.55 5.53
CA ALA A 61 8.66 5.39 5.64
C ALA A 61 9.00 6.88 5.63
N ILE A 62 8.13 7.67 5.02
CA ILE A 62 8.22 9.12 4.94
C ILE A 62 6.93 9.69 5.52
N ALA A 63 7.01 10.20 6.75
CA ALA A 63 5.93 10.98 7.34
C ALA A 63 5.86 12.36 6.69
N GLY A 64 4.66 12.86 6.47
CA GLY A 64 4.41 14.12 5.78
C GLY A 64 4.22 13.99 4.28
N LEU A 65 4.51 12.82 3.66
CA LEU A 65 4.36 12.60 2.22
C LEU A 65 3.01 11.95 1.89
N ASP A 66 2.23 12.59 1.02
CA ASP A 66 1.03 12.02 0.40
C ASP A 66 1.36 11.59 -1.04
N PHE A 67 1.73 10.32 -1.23
CA PHE A 67 2.14 9.80 -2.54
C PHE A 67 0.98 9.75 -3.55
N ILE A 68 -0.24 9.45 -3.10
CA ILE A 68 -1.41 9.34 -3.98
C ILE A 68 -2.03 10.70 -4.26
N GLY A 69 -2.25 11.49 -3.22
CA GLY A 69 -2.85 12.82 -3.34
C GLY A 69 -1.89 13.89 -3.85
N GLY A 70 -0.59 13.59 -3.87
CA GLY A 70 0.48 14.49 -4.29
C GLY A 70 0.83 15.53 -3.22
N GLY A 71 2.13 15.68 -2.98
CA GLY A 71 2.68 16.74 -2.14
C GLY A 71 2.81 16.38 -0.66
N ASN A 72 3.04 17.41 0.16
CA ASN A 72 3.33 17.26 1.58
C ASN A 72 2.11 17.64 2.43
N LYS A 73 1.66 16.70 3.28
CA LYS A 73 0.57 16.90 4.23
C LYS A 73 0.98 16.35 5.59
N THR A 74 0.89 17.17 6.64
CA THR A 74 1.32 16.78 7.99
C THR A 74 0.59 15.55 8.55
N ARG A 75 -0.62 15.26 8.07
CA ARG A 75 -1.45 14.12 8.47
C ARG A 75 -1.24 12.86 7.61
N ALA A 76 -0.45 12.93 6.55
CA ALA A 76 -0.21 11.83 5.64
C ALA A 76 1.18 11.25 5.87
N GLY A 77 1.35 9.98 5.56
CA GLY A 77 2.65 9.33 5.45
C GLY A 77 2.59 8.27 4.36
N THR A 78 3.73 7.99 3.74
CA THR A 78 3.86 6.92 2.76
C THR A 78 5.00 6.01 3.19
N MET A 79 4.78 4.71 3.16
CA MET A 79 5.80 3.70 3.43
C MET A 79 5.92 2.76 2.25
N PHE A 80 7.15 2.41 1.91
CA PHE A 80 7.49 1.48 0.84
C PHE A 80 8.10 0.24 1.47
N VAL A 81 7.57 -0.93 1.11
CA VAL A 81 7.99 -2.23 1.63
C VAL A 81 8.39 -3.10 0.44
N ARG A 82 9.67 -3.45 0.33
CA ARG A 82 10.16 -4.46 -0.62
C ARG A 82 10.01 -5.83 0.02
N LEU A 83 9.40 -6.75 -0.71
CA LEU A 83 9.25 -8.15 -0.36
C LEU A 83 10.45 -8.95 -0.86
N LYS A 84 10.75 -10.06 -0.20
CA LYS A 84 11.72 -11.05 -0.69
C LYS A 84 11.15 -11.79 -1.90
N ASP A 85 12.04 -12.32 -2.72
CA ASP A 85 11.72 -13.15 -3.90
C ASP A 85 11.35 -14.60 -3.49
#